data_AF-A0A101TKL3-F1
#
_entry.id   AF-A0A101TKL3-F1
#
_cell.length_a   1.000
_cell.length_b   1.000
_cell.length_c   1.000
_cell.angle_alpha   90.00
_cell.angle_beta   90.00
_cell.angle_gamma   90.00
#
_symmetry.space_group_name_H-M   'P 1'
#
loop_
_entity.id
_entity.type
_entity.pdbx_description
1 polymer ?
#
loop_
_entity_poly.entity_id
_entity_poly.type
_entity_poly.pdbx_seq_one_letter_code
_entity_poly.pdbx_strand_id
1 'polypeptide(L)'
;MATAYRSGWHFIDLVTAIPHPGDSLMVTVFGEPVVVTRDDDEDVRAYRCLRRPRGAPQPVRCAIRYGMIFVNLDQRDHRLVEPEAPAPTTVSATPRSA
;
A
#
# COMPACT_ATOMS: atom_id res chain seq x y z
N MET A 1 -9.50 20.10 -11.35
CA MET A 1 -10.38 19.46 -10.35
C MET A 1 -9.60 19.34 -9.04
N ALA A 2 -10.19 19.77 -7.92
CA ALA A 2 -9.49 20.31 -6.74
C ALA A 2 -8.54 19.34 -6.00
N THR A 3 -7.36 19.84 -5.65
CA THR A 3 -6.24 19.17 -4.93
C THR A 3 -6.56 18.76 -3.48
N ALA A 4 -7.67 19.21 -2.91
CA ALA A 4 -7.93 19.16 -1.47
C ALA A 4 -8.38 17.78 -0.92
N TYR A 5 -8.73 16.80 -1.76
CA TYR A 5 -9.24 15.50 -1.30
C TYR A 5 -8.25 14.32 -1.47
N ARG A 6 -6.99 14.56 -1.85
CA ARG A 6 -6.00 13.50 -2.11
C ARG A 6 -5.23 13.01 -0.87
N SER A 7 -5.58 13.45 0.34
CA SER A 7 -4.89 13.05 1.58
C SER A 7 -5.87 12.39 2.55
N GLY A 8 -5.60 11.13 2.92
CA GLY A 8 -6.29 10.47 4.03
C GLY A 8 -6.72 9.04 3.75
N TRP A 9 -7.37 8.46 4.75
CA TRP A 9 -8.00 7.16 4.68
C TRP A 9 -9.47 7.31 4.25
N HIS A 10 -9.88 6.53 3.26
CA HIS A 10 -11.24 6.56 2.72
C HIS A 10 -11.93 5.24 2.99
N PHE A 11 -13.10 5.30 3.61
CA PHE A 11 -13.95 4.13 3.81
C PHE A 11 -14.38 3.57 2.45
N ILE A 12 -14.21 2.26 2.27
CA ILE A 12 -14.59 1.55 1.06
C ILE A 12 -15.84 0.72 1.30
N ASP A 13 -15.77 -0.22 2.25
CA ASP A 13 -16.86 -1.13 2.60
C ASP A 13 -16.54 -1.87 3.91
N LEU A 14 -17.38 -2.80 4.32
CA LEU A 14 -17.10 -3.78 5.36
C LEU A 14 -16.32 -4.97 4.79
N VAL A 15 -15.56 -5.65 5.64
CA VAL A 15 -14.86 -6.91 5.28
C VAL A 15 -15.82 -8.01 4.80
N THR A 16 -17.09 -7.92 5.17
CA THR A 16 -18.15 -8.84 4.73
C THR A 16 -18.52 -8.66 3.25
N ALA A 17 -18.06 -7.61 2.58
CA ALA A 17 -18.25 -7.43 1.14
C ALA A 17 -17.32 -8.34 0.31
N ILE A 18 -16.24 -8.86 0.91
CA ILE A 18 -15.29 -9.81 0.33
C ILE A 18 -15.01 -10.96 1.32
N PRO A 19 -16.03 -11.81 1.60
CA PRO A 19 -15.99 -12.76 2.69
C PRO A 19 -14.92 -13.86 2.56
N HIS A 20 -14.51 -14.25 1.35
CA HIS A 20 -13.61 -15.39 1.14
C HIS A 20 -12.31 -14.97 0.43
N PRO A 21 -11.22 -15.74 0.61
CA PRO A 21 -10.05 -15.64 -0.25
C PRO A 21 -10.39 -15.72 -1.73
N GLY A 22 -9.80 -14.83 -2.52
CA GLY A 22 -10.09 -14.67 -3.95
C GLY A 22 -11.22 -13.69 -4.27
N ASP A 23 -12.02 -13.28 -3.27
CA ASP A 23 -13.05 -12.25 -3.48
C ASP A 23 -12.39 -10.89 -3.78
N SER A 24 -13.06 -10.12 -4.63
CA SER A 24 -12.61 -8.78 -4.98
C SER A 24 -13.76 -7.80 -5.15
N LEU A 25 -13.49 -6.54 -4.80
CA LEU A 25 -14.40 -5.41 -4.94
C LEU A 25 -13.73 -4.33 -5.80
N MET A 26 -14.40 -3.94 -6.88
CA MET A 26 -13.98 -2.80 -7.70
C MET A 26 -14.72 -1.55 -7.27
N VAL A 27 -13.98 -0.50 -6.90
CA VAL A 27 -14.53 0.77 -6.41
C VAL A 27 -13.85 1.93 -7.11
N THR A 28 -14.59 3.02 -7.32
CA THR A 28 -14.01 4.28 -7.83
C THR A 28 -13.83 5.25 -6.67
N VAL A 29 -12.59 5.64 -6.40
CA VAL A 29 -12.22 6.55 -5.29
C VAL A 29 -11.60 7.81 -5.89
N PHE A 30 -12.29 8.96 -5.77
CA PHE A 30 -11.92 10.23 -6.43
C PHE A 30 -11.65 10.12 -7.94
N GLY A 31 -12.39 9.25 -8.63
CA GLY A 31 -12.23 9.02 -10.06
C GLY A 31 -11.08 8.07 -10.42
N GLU A 32 -10.34 7.56 -9.43
CA GLU A 32 -9.32 6.53 -9.60
C GLU A 32 -9.97 5.15 -9.40
N PRO A 33 -9.84 4.22 -10.36
CA PRO A 33 -10.29 2.84 -10.19
C PRO A 33 -9.36 2.10 -9.21
N VAL A 34 -9.94 1.52 -8.17
CA VAL A 34 -9.26 0.73 -7.15
C VAL A 34 -9.91 -0.65 -7.08
N VAL A 35 -9.10 -1.69 -7.04
CA VAL A 35 -9.52 -3.04 -6.71
C VAL A 35 -9.06 -3.37 -5.30
N VAL A 36 -9.97 -3.86 -4.47
CA VAL A 36 -9.69 -4.42 -3.16
C VAL A 36 -9.85 -5.93 -3.25
N THR A 37 -8.90 -6.69 -2.74
CA THR A 37 -8.87 -8.16 -2.82
C THR A 37 -8.63 -8.75 -1.44
N ARG A 38 -9.20 -9.92 -1.16
CA ARG A 38 -8.79 -10.76 -0.04
C ARG A 38 -7.90 -11.88 -0.55
N ASP A 39 -6.67 -11.97 -0.03
CA ASP A 39 -5.75 -13.04 -0.39
C ASP A 39 -5.98 -14.32 0.44
N ASP A 40 -5.18 -15.36 0.15
CA ASP A 40 -5.25 -16.67 0.80
C ASP A 40 -4.78 -16.64 2.26
N ASP A 41 -4.02 -15.61 2.65
CA ASP A 41 -3.57 -15.38 4.03
C ASP A 41 -4.61 -14.54 4.83
N GLU A 42 -5.83 -14.39 4.28
CA GLU A 42 -6.93 -13.54 4.78
C GLU A 42 -6.63 -12.04 4.85
N ASP A 43 -5.50 -11.60 4.29
CA ASP A 43 -5.10 -10.20 4.25
C ASP A 43 -5.88 -9.46 3.15
N VAL A 44 -6.42 -8.29 3.51
CA VAL A 44 -7.07 -7.39 2.55
C VAL A 44 -6.01 -6.50 1.93
N ARG A 45 -5.92 -6.53 0.60
CA ARG A 45 -5.02 -5.69 -0.21
C ARG A 45 -5.81 -4.77 -1.13
N ALA A 46 -5.20 -3.66 -1.52
CA ALA A 46 -5.81 -2.71 -2.44
C ALA A 46 -4.81 -2.28 -3.52
N TYR A 47 -5.32 -2.09 -4.74
CA TYR A 47 -4.51 -1.71 -5.89
C TYR A 47 -5.21 -0.66 -6.75
N ARG A 48 -4.47 0.36 -7.16
CA ARG A 48 -4.89 1.29 -8.22
C ARG A 48 -4.78 0.58 -9.57
N CYS A 49 -5.88 0.49 -10.30
CA CYS A 49 -5.88 -0.04 -11.66
C CYS A 49 -5.24 0.99 -12.59
N LEU A 50 -4.08 0.69 -13.17
CA LEU A 50 -3.50 1.50 -14.22
C LEU A 50 -4.28 1.30 -15.52
N ARG A 51 -4.58 2.39 -16.25
CA ARG A 51 -5.16 2.28 -17.58
C ARG A 51 -4.14 1.59 -18.52
N ARG A 52 -4.57 0.52 -19.20
CA ARG A 52 -3.79 -0.15 -20.28
C ARG A 52 -3.32 0.89 -21.31
N PRO A 53 -2.11 0.75 -21.91
CA PRO A 53 -1.40 -0.52 -22.13
C PRO A 53 -0.23 -0.83 -21.19
N ARG A 54 0.05 -0.04 -20.14
CA ARG A 54 1.32 -0.18 -19.40
C ARG A 54 1.14 -0.16 -17.88
N GLY A 55 1.37 -1.31 -17.25
CA GLY A 55 1.70 -1.42 -15.83
C GLY A 55 0.87 -2.45 -15.08
N ALA A 56 1.52 -3.17 -14.17
CA ALA A 56 0.84 -3.96 -13.15
C ALA A 56 0.02 -3.01 -12.24
N PRO A 57 -1.12 -3.48 -11.68
CA PRO A 57 -1.84 -2.71 -10.67
C PRO A 57 -0.89 -2.20 -9.59
N GLN A 58 -0.97 -0.92 -9.25
CA GLN A 58 -0.09 -0.33 -8.25
C GLN A 58 -0.67 -0.57 -6.86
N PRO A 59 0.08 -1.17 -5.93
CA PRO A 59 -0.41 -1.34 -4.56
C PRO A 59 -0.68 0.05 -3.94
N VAL A 60 -1.79 0.16 -3.24
CA VAL A 60 -2.13 1.32 -2.41
C VAL A 60 -2.30 0.84 -0.97
N ARG A 61 -2.19 1.77 -0.01
CA ARG A 61 -2.33 1.38 1.39
C ARG A 61 -3.78 1.02 1.68
N CYS A 62 -3.97 -0.05 2.44
CA CYS A 62 -5.25 -0.45 2.98
C CYS A 62 -5.12 -0.76 4.47
N ALA A 63 -6.22 -0.63 5.20
CA ALA A 63 -6.31 -0.98 6.60
C ALA A 63 -7.72 -1.47 6.92
N ILE A 64 -7.82 -2.41 7.86
CA ILE A 64 -9.09 -2.84 8.43
C ILE A 64 -9.19 -2.27 9.83
N ARG A 65 -10.31 -1.59 10.15
CA ARG A 65 -10.59 -1.12 11.51
C ARG A 65 -12.05 -1.32 11.84
N TYR A 66 -12.34 -2.02 12.95
CA TYR A 66 -13.70 -2.36 13.35
C TYR A 66 -14.52 -3.03 12.21
N GLY A 67 -13.87 -3.90 11.41
CA GLY A 67 -14.50 -4.56 10.27
C GLY A 67 -14.70 -3.68 9.02
N MET A 68 -14.26 -2.43 9.04
CA MET A 68 -14.31 -1.51 7.90
C MET A 68 -12.99 -1.52 7.13
N ILE A 69 -13.08 -1.58 5.82
CA ILE A 69 -11.96 -1.45 4.88
C ILE A 69 -11.75 0.03 4.58
N PHE A 70 -10.51 0.48 4.74
CA PHE A 70 -10.06 1.80 4.35
C PHE A 70 -8.95 1.72 3.32
N VAL A 71 -8.94 2.65 2.36
CA VAL A 71 -7.86 2.82 1.38
C VAL A 71 -7.28 4.22 1.45
N ASN A 72 -5.96 4.33 1.32
CA ASN A 72 -5.25 5.60 1.21
C ASN A 72 -4.49 5.64 -0.12
N LEU A 73 -4.78 6.67 -0.92
CA LEU A 73 -4.23 6.90 -2.26
C LEU A 73 -3.06 7.88 -2.30
N ASP A 74 -2.71 8.50 -1.16
CA ASP A 74 -1.62 9.47 -1.09
C ASP A 74 -0.28 8.78 -1.37
N GLN A 75 0.39 9.25 -2.44
CA GLN A 75 1.64 8.66 -2.90
C GLN A 75 2.84 9.00 -2.02
N ARG A 76 2.73 10.01 -1.15
CA ARG A 76 3.84 10.49 -0.32
C ARG A 76 4.29 9.45 0.71
N ASP A 77 3.37 8.61 1.17
CA ASP A 77 3.64 7.53 2.12
C ASP A 77 4.18 6.25 1.44
N HIS A 78 4.26 6.18 0.10
CA HIS A 78 4.75 5.01 -0.63
C HIS A 78 6.29 4.90 -0.69
N ARG A 79 7.03 5.80 -0.02
CA ARG A 79 8.44 5.51 0.27
C ARG A 79 8.47 4.32 1.22
N LEU A 80 8.71 3.14 0.66
CA LEU A 80 9.28 2.03 1.41
C LEU A 80 10.50 2.61 2.13
N VAL A 81 10.40 2.73 3.46
CA VAL A 81 11.59 2.88 4.28
C VAL A 81 12.31 1.56 4.06
N GLU A 82 13.35 1.55 3.22
CA GLU A 82 14.27 0.42 3.24
C GLU A 82 14.71 0.27 4.70
N PRO A 83 14.64 -0.93 5.29
CA PRO A 83 15.23 -1.14 6.60
C PRO A 83 16.68 -0.70 6.45
N GLU A 84 17.06 0.33 7.18
CA GLU A 84 18.41 0.87 7.21
C GLU A 84 19.34 -0.31 7.53
N ALA A 85 19.92 -0.90 6.48
CA ALA A 85 20.93 -1.91 6.65
C ALA A 85 22.02 -1.23 7.46
N PRO A 86 22.38 -1.73 8.66
CA PRO A 86 23.39 -1.07 9.46
C PRO A 86 24.63 -0.94 8.61
N ALA A 87 25.07 0.30 8.39
CA ALA A 87 26.28 0.59 7.63
C ALA A 87 27.38 -0.34 8.13
N PRO A 88 28.15 -1.01 7.25
CA PRO A 88 29.27 -1.83 7.71
C PRO A 88 30.23 -0.90 8.43
N THR A 89 30.33 -1.06 9.76
CA THR A 89 31.31 -0.37 10.58
C THR A 89 32.68 -0.80 10.10
N THR A 90 33.27 -0.02 9.20
CA THR A 90 34.67 -0.20 8.81
C THR A 90 35.52 0.21 10.01
N VAL A 91 35.84 -0.78 10.86
CA VAL A 91 36.85 -0.62 11.90
C VAL A 91 38.17 -0.37 11.18
N SER A 92 38.57 0.91 11.12
CA SER A 92 39.89 1.30 10.64
C SER A 92 40.92 0.85 11.68
N ALA A 93 41.58 -0.27 11.42
CA ALA A 93 42.73 -0.72 12.18
C ALA A 93 43.95 0.12 11.79
N THR A 94 44.37 1.04 12.66
CA THR A 94 45.64 1.77 12.49
C THR A 94 46.80 0.84 12.85
N PRO A 95 47.78 0.59 11.95
CA PRO A 95 48.94 -0.23 12.29
C PRO A 95 49.87 0.57 13.21
N ARG A 96 50.22 -0.02 14.35
CA ARG A 96 51.24 0.53 15.26
C ARG A 96 52.60 0.02 14.76
N SER A 97 53.42 0.89 14.19
CA SER A 97 54.81 0.56 13.83
C SER A 97 55.63 0.30 15.09
N ALA A 98 56.44 -0.76 15.04
CA ALA A 98 57.43 -1.13 16.06
C ALA A 98 58.71 -0.28 15.93
#